data_AF-A0A921IA34-F1
#
_entry.id   AF-A0A921IA34-F1
#
_cell.length_a   1.000
_cell.length_b   1.000
_cell.length_c   1.000
_cell.angle_alpha   90.00
_cell.angle_beta   90.00
_cell.angle_gamma   90.00
#
_symmetry.space_group_name_H-M   'P 1'
#
loop_
_entity.id
_entity.type
_entity.pdbx_description
1 polymer ?
#
loop_
_entity_poly.entity_id
_entity_poly.type
_entity_poly.pdbx_seq_one_letter_code
_entity_poly.pdbx_strand_id
1 'polypeptide(L)'
;MKKIITHIIALLYVSVALAQVSVTIEAPSPDPTLTVRGPEKNVTLFNDVTWEKQDNYLALFSTAYGNIVRSNRTNYTALQIDKDMKVTAIINGGVDKNLRPSFSEKLHLEIPKDGFVLIASDSDYSSAGWKRFVAEHFRLGDIVKLRLNGDIQSLSQVLSSQKGVALPNIELEGDFLLTVVGNKTNIKGKINNYDPKAEYKLELLKGNSTMTLTVNSKGHFTAGLSLVEGTNYMDIQLSKDGVTAAKQPVIIYSRNSHVGSRELVMWVEQFPNALVLTDRNAVIKMVNNIKKAGYTALGLDVKGPEGYVSYRKNDLSSSPYITASQNPKKKVTDTGFDLLQTVLEEAHKMGLKVYASFNFFTEGNVTANDYAILNQHKDWEEIVQRPEDKGKLLRITESSRGKEAAEGKLVALAFVNPSNKKVQDFQLLRVEEVLKNYDVDGIVLDRCRYDNLYADFSHITRNAFEDYLREKGKVLDNFPADAFKIDQSGTLIKGKHYHEWILFRSQTIADFTGRIRALVNTYKQKKNPALKMAAYV
;
A
#
# COMPACT_ATOMS: atom_id res chain seq x y z
N MET A 1 33.04 -67.92 16.19
CA MET A 1 33.35 -67.59 17.59
C MET A 1 33.72 -66.12 17.68
N LYS A 2 32.89 -65.33 18.38
CA LYS A 2 33.21 -64.10 19.17
C LYS A 2 33.88 -62.93 18.40
N LYS A 3 33.40 -61.68 18.36
CA LYS A 3 32.40 -60.86 19.12
C LYS A 3 32.11 -59.61 18.24
N ILE A 4 30.85 -59.24 17.96
CA ILE A 4 30.05 -58.19 18.63
C ILE A 4 30.76 -56.82 18.71
N ILE A 5 30.27 -55.83 17.95
CA ILE A 5 29.82 -54.49 18.42
C ILE A 5 28.80 -53.94 17.40
N THR A 6 27.56 -54.01 17.83
CA THR A 6 26.36 -53.20 17.56
C THR A 6 26.56 -51.89 16.79
N HIS A 7 25.85 -51.69 15.67
CA HIS A 7 25.24 -50.41 15.29
C HIS A 7 23.83 -50.67 14.74
N ILE A 8 22.88 -49.98 15.36
CA ILE A 8 21.44 -50.06 15.18
C ILE A 8 21.07 -49.50 13.80
N ILE A 9 20.59 -50.33 12.89
CA ILE A 9 19.81 -49.89 11.72
C ILE A 9 18.37 -49.77 12.21
N ALA A 10 18.02 -48.61 12.76
CA ALA A 10 16.63 -48.24 12.96
C ALA A 10 16.01 -48.02 11.57
N LEU A 11 15.01 -48.85 11.24
CA LEU A 11 14.06 -48.58 10.17
C LEU A 11 13.44 -47.20 10.42
N LEU A 12 13.87 -46.20 9.64
CA LEU A 12 13.09 -45.00 9.39
C LEU A 12 11.92 -45.39 8.48
N TYR A 13 10.84 -45.88 9.09
CA TYR A 13 9.51 -45.69 8.51
C TYR A 13 9.25 -44.19 8.49
N VAL A 14 9.60 -43.52 7.40
CA VAL A 14 9.05 -42.21 7.09
C VAL A 14 7.59 -42.45 6.71
N SER A 15 6.71 -42.35 7.70
CA SER A 15 5.31 -42.06 7.44
C SER A 15 5.27 -40.73 6.70
N VAL A 16 5.00 -40.79 5.39
CA VAL A 16 4.59 -39.61 4.63
C VAL A 16 3.25 -39.19 5.21
N ALA A 17 3.29 -38.31 6.21
CA ALA A 17 2.10 -37.63 6.70
C ALA A 17 1.59 -36.79 5.53
N LEU A 18 0.53 -37.25 4.87
CA LEU A 18 -0.28 -36.41 4.00
C LEU A 18 -0.65 -35.16 4.81
N ALA A 19 -0.14 -34.00 4.40
CA ALA A 19 -0.50 -32.73 5.04
C ALA A 19 -2.02 -32.61 5.01
N GLN A 20 -2.65 -32.58 6.19
CA GLN A 20 -4.10 -32.48 6.30
C GLN A 20 -4.54 -31.13 5.73
N VAL A 21 -5.40 -31.16 4.71
CA VAL A 21 -5.94 -29.96 4.08
C VAL A 21 -6.64 -29.11 5.14
N SER A 22 -6.14 -27.90 5.37
CA SER A 22 -6.72 -26.96 6.34
C SER A 22 -7.62 -25.97 5.61
N VAL A 23 -8.90 -25.98 5.95
CA VAL A 23 -9.86 -24.96 5.51
C VAL A 23 -10.13 -24.03 6.68
N THR A 24 -10.01 -22.73 6.47
CA THR A 24 -10.37 -21.71 7.44
C THR A 24 -11.39 -20.73 6.87
N ILE A 25 -12.22 -20.17 7.75
CA ILE A 25 -12.93 -18.92 7.47
C ILE A 25 -12.11 -17.79 8.09
N GLU A 26 -11.82 -16.76 7.30
CA GLU A 26 -11.22 -15.50 7.74
C GLU A 26 -12.34 -14.47 7.90
N ALA A 27 -12.49 -13.97 9.12
CA ALA A 27 -13.30 -12.79 9.40
C ALA A 27 -12.63 -11.53 8.85
N PRO A 28 -13.35 -10.43 8.59
CA PRO A 28 -12.72 -9.18 8.20
C PRO A 28 -11.57 -8.83 9.14
N SER A 29 -10.48 -8.31 8.57
CA SER A 29 -9.36 -7.89 9.41
C SER A 29 -9.84 -6.85 10.42
N PRO A 30 -9.48 -6.97 11.71
CA PRO A 30 -9.86 -5.99 12.72
C PRO A 30 -9.21 -4.64 12.40
N ASP A 31 -8.07 -4.70 11.69
CA ASP A 31 -7.34 -3.57 11.14
C ASP A 31 -6.51 -4.02 9.93
N PRO A 32 -7.04 -3.86 8.71
CA PRO A 32 -6.36 -4.25 7.47
C PRO A 32 -5.12 -3.39 7.14
N THR A 33 -4.75 -2.40 7.95
CA THR A 33 -3.56 -1.55 7.74
C THR A 33 -2.34 -2.04 8.54
N LEU A 34 -2.56 -2.70 9.68
CA LEU A 34 -1.51 -3.34 10.48
C LEU A 34 -1.48 -4.86 10.27
N THR A 35 -2.65 -5.47 10.12
CA THR A 35 -2.78 -6.92 9.93
C THR A 35 -3.59 -7.15 8.68
N VAL A 36 -2.93 -7.45 7.56
CA VAL A 36 -3.60 -7.66 6.26
C VAL A 36 -4.59 -8.84 6.30
N ARG A 37 -4.40 -9.75 7.27
CA ARG A 37 -5.13 -11.01 7.45
C ARG A 37 -5.96 -10.98 8.73
N GLY A 38 -7.27 -11.22 8.63
CA GLY A 38 -8.16 -11.23 9.79
C GLY A 38 -8.08 -12.51 10.63
N PRO A 39 -8.81 -12.59 11.75
CA PRO A 39 -8.85 -13.76 12.59
C PRO A 39 -9.45 -14.94 11.83
N GLU A 40 -8.84 -16.11 12.00
CA GLU A 40 -9.25 -17.33 11.31
C GLU A 40 -9.67 -18.41 12.29
N LYS A 41 -10.63 -19.23 11.86
CA LYS A 41 -10.98 -20.47 12.54
C LYS A 41 -11.14 -21.57 11.51
N ASN A 42 -10.69 -22.78 11.85
CA ASN A 42 -10.84 -23.95 11.01
C ASN A 42 -12.32 -24.24 10.76
N VAL A 43 -12.68 -24.63 9.55
CA VAL A 43 -13.97 -25.26 9.26
C VAL A 43 -13.75 -26.75 9.33
N THR A 44 -14.44 -27.43 10.25
CA THR A 44 -14.19 -28.84 10.59
C THR A 44 -15.25 -29.79 10.07
N LEU A 45 -16.45 -29.30 9.76
CA LEU A 45 -17.55 -30.09 9.22
C LEU A 45 -18.09 -29.46 7.93
N PHE A 46 -18.44 -30.30 6.95
CA PHE A 46 -18.94 -29.86 5.65
C PHE A 46 -20.18 -30.66 5.25
N ASN A 47 -21.33 -29.98 5.21
CA ASN A 47 -22.63 -30.60 4.91
C ASN A 47 -22.90 -31.88 5.73
N ASP A 48 -22.33 -32.00 6.93
CA ASP A 48 -22.42 -33.20 7.76
C ASP A 48 -23.83 -33.29 8.38
N VAL A 49 -24.53 -34.39 8.13
CA VAL A 49 -25.90 -34.62 8.63
C VAL A 49 -25.96 -34.92 10.13
N THR A 50 -24.83 -35.21 10.76
CA THR A 50 -24.73 -35.55 12.19
C THR A 50 -24.31 -34.37 13.07
N TRP A 51 -24.16 -33.17 12.49
CA TRP A 51 -23.64 -31.96 13.15
C TRP A 51 -24.31 -31.61 14.49
N GLU A 52 -25.61 -31.87 14.67
CA GLU A 52 -26.32 -31.59 15.94
C GLU A 52 -25.86 -32.47 17.11
N LYS A 53 -25.26 -33.64 16.83
CA LYS A 53 -24.78 -34.60 17.82
C LYS A 53 -23.32 -34.37 18.22
N GLN A 54 -22.65 -33.44 17.56
CA GLN A 54 -21.23 -33.13 17.76
C GLN A 54 -21.08 -31.83 18.55
N ASP A 55 -19.85 -31.53 18.96
CA ASP A 55 -19.51 -30.24 19.58
C ASP A 55 -18.08 -29.82 19.23
N ASN A 56 -17.74 -28.57 19.53
CA ASN A 56 -16.42 -27.96 19.26
C ASN A 56 -16.08 -27.95 17.77
N TYR A 57 -16.97 -27.36 16.97
CA TYR A 57 -16.82 -27.29 15.52
C TYR A 57 -17.23 -25.95 14.94
N LEU A 58 -16.81 -25.77 13.70
CA LEU A 58 -17.39 -24.84 12.76
C LEU A 58 -17.82 -25.64 11.51
N ALA A 59 -19.12 -25.64 11.24
CA ALA A 59 -19.74 -26.40 10.18
C ALA A 59 -20.17 -25.49 9.04
N LEU A 60 -19.83 -25.87 7.81
CA LEU A 60 -20.21 -25.17 6.60
C LEU A 60 -21.28 -25.97 5.85
N PHE A 61 -22.39 -25.31 5.53
CA PHE A 61 -23.52 -25.88 4.80
C PHE A 61 -23.74 -25.10 3.51
N SER A 62 -23.55 -25.80 2.40
CA SER A 62 -23.86 -25.34 1.04
C SER A 62 -25.16 -25.97 0.56
N THR A 63 -25.62 -25.60 -0.63
CA THR A 63 -26.81 -26.20 -1.25
C THR A 63 -26.72 -27.71 -1.44
N ALA A 64 -25.52 -28.30 -1.34
CA ALA A 64 -25.34 -29.75 -1.32
C ALA A 64 -25.94 -30.44 -0.08
N TYR A 65 -26.15 -29.72 1.02
CA TYR A 65 -26.86 -30.23 2.21
C TYR A 65 -28.39 -30.18 2.03
N GLY A 66 -28.88 -29.13 1.39
CA GLY A 66 -30.30 -28.83 1.24
C GLY A 66 -30.53 -27.32 1.12
N ASN A 67 -31.77 -26.87 1.31
CA ASN A 67 -32.15 -25.46 1.16
C ASN A 67 -32.18 -24.68 2.48
N ILE A 68 -32.28 -25.37 3.62
CA ILE A 68 -32.45 -24.75 4.95
C ILE A 68 -31.64 -25.55 5.97
N VAL A 69 -30.96 -24.87 6.89
CA VAL A 69 -30.44 -25.48 8.13
C VAL A 69 -31.24 -24.95 9.31
N ARG A 70 -31.76 -25.86 10.14
CA ARG A 70 -32.62 -25.53 11.27
C ARG A 70 -32.36 -26.44 12.47
N SER A 71 -32.48 -25.91 13.67
CA SER A 71 -32.52 -26.67 14.92
C SER A 71 -33.36 -25.94 15.96
N ASN A 72 -34.01 -26.71 16.84
CA ASN A 72 -34.79 -26.15 17.95
C ASN A 72 -33.92 -25.64 19.10
N ARG A 73 -32.61 -25.92 19.09
CA ARG A 73 -31.67 -25.44 20.11
C ARG A 73 -31.31 -23.97 19.83
N THR A 74 -31.11 -23.21 20.90
CA THR A 74 -30.74 -21.79 20.84
C THR A 74 -29.28 -21.52 21.15
N ASN A 75 -28.48 -22.58 21.35
CA ASN A 75 -27.12 -22.49 21.83
C ASN A 75 -26.07 -22.43 20.71
N TYR A 76 -26.49 -22.12 19.47
CA TYR A 76 -25.62 -22.00 18.30
C TYR A 76 -25.38 -20.54 17.95
N THR A 77 -24.23 -20.25 17.36
CA THR A 77 -24.00 -19.00 16.64
C THR A 77 -23.84 -19.31 15.17
N ALA A 78 -24.51 -18.57 14.29
CA ALA A 78 -24.48 -18.88 12.87
C ALA A 78 -24.43 -17.65 11.98
N LEU A 79 -23.94 -17.82 10.76
CA LEU A 79 -23.89 -16.81 9.71
C LEU A 79 -24.56 -17.35 8.45
N GLN A 80 -25.34 -16.51 7.78
CA GLN A 80 -25.73 -16.72 6.39
C GLN A 80 -24.84 -15.85 5.50
N ILE A 81 -24.20 -16.45 4.49
CA ILE A 81 -23.22 -15.79 3.62
C ILE A 81 -23.65 -16.00 2.17
N ASP A 82 -23.75 -14.91 1.41
CA ASP A 82 -24.20 -14.95 0.01
C ASP A 82 -23.07 -15.28 -0.98
N LYS A 83 -23.40 -15.32 -2.27
CA LYS A 83 -22.48 -15.62 -3.38
C LYS A 83 -21.30 -14.64 -3.50
N ASP A 84 -21.43 -13.44 -2.95
CA ASP A 84 -20.42 -12.37 -2.99
C ASP A 84 -19.60 -12.35 -1.68
N MET A 85 -19.69 -13.43 -0.89
CA MET A 85 -19.03 -13.61 0.40
C MET A 85 -19.47 -12.60 1.47
N LYS A 86 -20.67 -12.01 1.31
CA LYS A 86 -21.21 -11.05 2.26
C LYS A 86 -22.06 -11.72 3.32
N VAL A 87 -21.86 -11.37 4.59
CA VAL A 87 -22.73 -11.81 5.70
C VAL A 87 -24.09 -11.12 5.58
N THR A 88 -25.14 -11.91 5.40
CA THR A 88 -26.52 -11.45 5.17
C THR A 88 -27.46 -11.71 6.34
N ALA A 89 -27.13 -12.67 7.22
CA ALA A 89 -27.84 -12.91 8.47
C ALA A 89 -26.87 -13.44 9.54
N ILE A 90 -27.19 -13.19 10.80
CA ILE A 90 -26.45 -13.70 11.97
C ILE A 90 -27.46 -14.20 12.99
N ILE A 91 -27.19 -15.36 13.60
CA ILE A 91 -27.98 -15.93 14.71
C ILE A 91 -27.12 -15.95 15.96
N ASN A 92 -27.63 -15.40 17.08
CA ASN A 92 -26.94 -15.32 18.37
C ASN A 92 -25.47 -14.86 18.25
N GLY A 93 -25.16 -13.88 17.41
CA GLY A 93 -23.81 -13.39 17.15
C GLY A 93 -23.77 -11.89 16.90
N GLY A 94 -22.66 -11.39 16.35
CA GLY A 94 -22.50 -9.95 16.06
C GLY A 94 -22.30 -9.09 17.30
N VAL A 95 -21.78 -9.67 18.38
CA VAL A 95 -21.54 -8.99 19.66
C VAL A 95 -20.12 -8.45 19.73
N ASP A 96 -19.90 -7.44 20.57
CA ASP A 96 -18.56 -6.89 20.78
C ASP A 96 -17.64 -7.87 21.51
N LYS A 97 -16.33 -7.65 21.38
CA LYS A 97 -15.29 -8.51 21.94
C LYS A 97 -15.49 -8.69 23.45
N ASN A 98 -15.36 -9.94 23.92
CA ASN A 98 -15.59 -10.37 25.30
C ASN A 98 -17.05 -10.32 25.76
N LEU A 99 -18.01 -10.03 24.87
CA LEU A 99 -19.43 -10.17 25.19
C LEU A 99 -19.94 -11.57 24.80
N ARG A 100 -20.89 -12.06 25.59
CA ARG A 100 -21.56 -13.34 25.36
C ARG A 100 -22.98 -13.09 24.84
N PRO A 101 -23.38 -13.68 23.71
CA PRO A 101 -24.76 -13.63 23.22
C PRO A 101 -25.74 -14.18 24.25
N SER A 102 -26.99 -13.73 24.19
CA SER A 102 -28.08 -14.23 25.06
C SER A 102 -28.52 -15.66 24.74
N PHE A 103 -28.15 -16.19 23.56
CA PHE A 103 -28.52 -17.54 23.09
C PHE A 103 -30.03 -17.79 23.15
N SER A 104 -30.80 -16.83 22.64
CA SER A 104 -32.27 -16.83 22.69
C SER A 104 -32.91 -17.20 21.34
N GLU A 105 -32.18 -17.04 20.23
CA GLU A 105 -32.67 -17.32 18.89
C GLU A 105 -32.50 -18.80 18.55
N LYS A 106 -33.55 -19.41 17.98
CA LYS A 106 -33.46 -20.74 17.38
C LYS A 106 -32.76 -20.65 16.03
N LEU A 107 -32.01 -21.69 15.67
CA LEU A 107 -31.39 -21.75 14.36
C LEU A 107 -32.45 -22.01 13.27
N HIS A 108 -32.58 -21.06 12.35
CA HIS A 108 -33.34 -21.22 11.11
C HIS A 108 -32.75 -20.29 10.05
N LEU A 109 -31.95 -20.85 9.14
CA LEU A 109 -31.33 -20.09 8.04
C LEU A 109 -31.54 -20.80 6.71
N GLU A 110 -31.94 -20.04 5.70
CA GLU A 110 -31.92 -20.51 4.32
C GLU A 110 -30.46 -20.56 3.83
N ILE A 111 -30.15 -21.56 3.01
CA ILE A 111 -28.84 -21.66 2.38
C ILE A 111 -28.93 -20.91 1.04
N PRO A 112 -28.22 -19.78 0.87
CA PRO A 112 -28.31 -19.00 -0.36
C PRO A 112 -27.77 -19.77 -1.56
N LYS A 113 -28.34 -19.53 -2.74
CA LYS A 113 -27.78 -20.04 -4.00
C LYS A 113 -26.35 -19.51 -4.17
N ASP A 114 -25.41 -20.43 -4.43
CA ASP A 114 -23.96 -20.17 -4.56
C ASP A 114 -23.31 -19.55 -3.30
N GLY A 115 -24.03 -19.51 -2.18
CA GLY A 115 -23.57 -19.11 -0.86
C GLY A 115 -23.55 -20.27 0.13
N PHE A 116 -23.42 -19.96 1.42
CA PHE A 116 -23.36 -20.97 2.47
C PHE A 116 -23.83 -20.46 3.82
N VAL A 117 -24.18 -21.38 4.70
CA VAL A 117 -24.43 -21.15 6.13
C VAL A 117 -23.26 -21.70 6.93
N LEU A 118 -22.80 -20.92 7.91
CA LEU A 118 -21.74 -21.31 8.83
C LEU A 118 -22.34 -21.44 10.23
N ILE A 119 -22.15 -22.57 10.91
CA ILE A 119 -22.68 -22.82 12.26
C ILE A 119 -21.55 -23.23 13.18
N ALA A 120 -21.45 -22.55 14.32
CA ALA A 120 -20.54 -22.94 15.38
C ALA A 120 -21.29 -23.55 16.57
N SER A 121 -20.70 -24.61 17.12
CA SER A 121 -21.07 -25.17 18.41
C SER A 121 -19.80 -25.42 19.23
N ASP A 122 -19.92 -25.18 20.52
CA ASP A 122 -18.96 -25.64 21.51
C ASP A 122 -19.63 -25.95 22.85
N SER A 123 -18.96 -26.82 23.62
CA SER A 123 -19.38 -27.23 24.95
C SER A 123 -19.11 -26.15 25.98
N ASP A 124 -18.14 -25.28 25.70
CA ASP A 124 -17.79 -24.11 26.50
C ASP A 124 -17.40 -22.91 25.60
N TYR A 125 -18.20 -21.85 25.71
CA TYR A 125 -18.05 -20.60 24.97
C TYR A 125 -16.70 -19.91 25.24
N SER A 126 -16.18 -20.03 26.47
CA SER A 126 -14.98 -19.31 26.90
C SER A 126 -13.70 -20.01 26.47
N SER A 127 -13.63 -21.34 26.62
CA SER A 127 -12.38 -22.11 26.45
C SER A 127 -12.22 -22.74 25.06
N ALA A 128 -13.29 -23.24 24.44
CA ALA A 128 -13.21 -23.83 23.10
C ALA A 128 -13.34 -22.76 21.99
N GLY A 129 -14.15 -21.73 22.26
CA GLY A 129 -14.16 -20.47 21.51
C GLY A 129 -14.54 -20.62 20.03
N TRP A 130 -15.41 -21.57 19.68
CA TRP A 130 -15.96 -21.74 18.33
C TRP A 130 -17.14 -20.79 18.11
N LYS A 131 -18.10 -20.83 19.02
CA LYS A 131 -19.24 -19.90 19.06
C LYS A 131 -18.77 -18.47 19.28
N ARG A 132 -17.80 -18.29 20.19
CA ARG A 132 -17.19 -16.98 20.45
C ARG A 132 -16.53 -16.38 19.22
N PHE A 133 -15.84 -17.20 18.43
CA PHE A 133 -15.21 -16.73 17.20
C PHE A 133 -16.24 -16.14 16.23
N VAL A 134 -17.34 -16.87 15.96
CA VAL A 134 -18.43 -16.38 15.09
C VAL A 134 -19.14 -15.18 15.70
N ALA A 135 -19.39 -15.19 17.01
CA ALA A 135 -20.10 -14.13 17.70
C ALA A 135 -19.34 -12.80 17.68
N GLU A 136 -18.02 -12.82 17.90
CA GLU A 136 -17.24 -11.60 18.09
C GLU A 136 -16.72 -10.98 16.79
N HIS A 137 -16.42 -11.79 15.77
CA HIS A 137 -15.62 -11.32 14.62
C HIS A 137 -16.42 -10.99 13.35
N PHE A 138 -17.73 -11.21 13.34
CA PHE A 138 -18.57 -10.98 12.16
C PHE A 138 -19.70 -10.00 12.47
N ARG A 139 -20.08 -9.20 11.49
CA ARG A 139 -21.18 -8.23 11.49
C ARG A 139 -21.98 -8.35 10.20
N LEU A 140 -23.23 -7.90 10.23
CA LEU A 140 -24.05 -7.84 9.02
C LEU A 140 -23.37 -6.94 7.98
N GLY A 141 -23.24 -7.47 6.77
CA GLY A 141 -22.61 -6.79 5.64
C GLY A 141 -21.10 -7.00 5.50
N ASP A 142 -20.46 -7.70 6.44
CA ASP A 142 -19.05 -8.04 6.35
C ASP A 142 -18.74 -8.91 5.13
N ILE A 143 -17.59 -8.67 4.49
CA ILE A 143 -17.05 -9.55 3.45
C ILE A 143 -16.05 -10.52 4.08
N VAL A 144 -16.34 -11.81 3.99
CA VAL A 144 -15.51 -12.88 4.56
C VAL A 144 -14.65 -13.53 3.48
N LYS A 145 -13.62 -14.27 3.89
CA LYS A 145 -12.81 -15.06 2.94
C LYS A 145 -12.74 -16.50 3.41
N LEU A 146 -12.97 -17.42 2.50
CA LEU A 146 -12.60 -18.82 2.70
C LEU A 146 -11.15 -19.00 2.31
N ARG A 147 -10.41 -19.78 3.09
CA ARG A 147 -9.03 -20.12 2.76
C ARG A 147 -8.79 -21.61 2.76
N LEU A 148 -7.91 -22.03 1.85
CA LEU A 148 -7.39 -23.38 1.73
C LEU A 148 -5.88 -23.33 1.89
N ASN A 149 -5.35 -23.95 2.93
CA ASN A 149 -3.91 -23.92 3.26
C ASN A 149 -3.32 -22.48 3.32
N GLY A 150 -4.16 -21.50 3.64
CA GLY A 150 -3.78 -20.10 3.75
C GLY A 150 -4.06 -19.23 2.53
N ASP A 151 -4.43 -19.78 1.37
CA ASP A 151 -4.78 -18.99 0.18
C ASP A 151 -6.28 -18.72 0.11
N ILE A 152 -6.69 -17.53 -0.34
CA ILE A 152 -8.11 -17.18 -0.52
C ILE A 152 -8.69 -18.04 -1.66
N GLN A 153 -9.82 -18.69 -1.39
CA GLN A 153 -10.51 -19.55 -2.34
C GLN A 153 -12.01 -19.25 -2.36
N SER A 154 -12.68 -19.62 -3.45
CA SER A 154 -14.13 -19.61 -3.56
C SER A 154 -14.78 -20.76 -2.75
N LEU A 155 -16.09 -20.67 -2.52
CA LEU A 155 -16.86 -21.75 -1.89
C LEU A 155 -16.76 -23.06 -2.69
N SER A 156 -16.92 -23.00 -4.01
CA SER A 156 -16.78 -24.18 -4.88
C SER A 156 -15.40 -24.80 -4.73
N GLN A 157 -14.38 -23.97 -4.49
CA GLN A 157 -13.02 -24.43 -4.29
C GLN A 157 -12.81 -25.19 -3.00
N VAL A 158 -13.33 -24.65 -1.90
CA VAL A 158 -13.33 -25.31 -0.60
C VAL A 158 -14.12 -26.63 -0.63
N LEU A 159 -15.32 -26.64 -1.21
CA LEU A 159 -16.14 -27.87 -1.25
C LEU A 159 -15.48 -29.00 -2.07
N SER A 160 -14.73 -28.65 -3.11
CA SER A 160 -14.02 -29.65 -3.93
C SER A 160 -12.80 -30.22 -3.21
N SER A 161 -12.06 -29.40 -2.46
CA SER A 161 -10.89 -29.87 -1.71
C SER A 161 -11.28 -30.89 -0.62
N GLN A 162 -12.46 -30.75 -0.02
CA GLN A 162 -13.00 -31.73 0.94
C GLN A 162 -13.34 -33.08 0.32
N LYS A 163 -13.56 -33.12 -1.00
CA LYS A 163 -13.73 -34.35 -1.76
C LYS A 163 -12.38 -34.94 -2.23
N GLY A 164 -11.26 -34.38 -1.79
CA GLY A 164 -9.92 -34.74 -2.27
C GLY A 164 -9.64 -34.33 -3.71
N VAL A 165 -10.43 -33.40 -4.27
CA VAL A 165 -10.30 -32.95 -5.66
C VAL A 165 -9.47 -31.67 -5.67
N ALA A 166 -8.23 -31.77 -6.13
CA ALA A 166 -7.37 -30.60 -6.34
C ALA A 166 -7.94 -29.75 -7.48
N LEU A 167 -8.23 -28.49 -7.21
CA LEU A 167 -8.83 -27.61 -8.21
C LEU A 167 -7.79 -26.88 -9.05
N PRO A 168 -8.17 -26.54 -10.28
CA PRO A 168 -7.24 -25.93 -11.19
C PRO A 168 -7.09 -24.45 -10.88
N ASN A 169 -5.83 -24.00 -10.84
CA ASN A 169 -5.47 -22.59 -10.64
C ASN A 169 -4.52 -22.12 -11.74
N ILE A 170 -4.27 -20.82 -11.82
CA ILE A 170 -3.36 -20.23 -12.80
C ILE A 170 -2.04 -19.90 -12.11
N GLU A 171 -0.92 -20.35 -12.65
CA GLU A 171 0.43 -19.95 -12.23
C GLU A 171 1.15 -19.29 -13.42
N LEU A 172 1.63 -18.06 -13.23
CA LEU A 172 2.45 -17.35 -14.23
C LEU A 172 3.90 -17.80 -14.11
N GLU A 173 4.60 -17.91 -15.25
CA GLU A 173 6.06 -18.17 -15.26
C GLU A 173 6.90 -16.95 -14.87
N GLY A 174 6.28 -15.76 -14.73
CA GLY A 174 6.94 -14.52 -14.33
C GLY A 174 6.04 -13.64 -13.48
N ASP A 175 6.51 -12.42 -13.18
CA ASP A 175 5.76 -11.49 -12.34
C ASP A 175 4.41 -11.11 -12.95
N PHE A 176 3.42 -10.93 -12.08
CA PHE A 176 2.11 -10.40 -12.48
C PHE A 176 2.17 -8.89 -12.78
N LEU A 177 3.24 -8.20 -12.39
CA LEU A 177 3.49 -6.78 -12.67
C LEU A 177 4.86 -6.60 -13.34
N LEU A 178 4.89 -6.08 -14.56
CA LEU A 178 6.13 -5.94 -15.33
C LEU A 178 6.17 -4.69 -16.22
N THR A 179 7.40 -4.25 -16.57
CA THR A 179 7.65 -3.20 -17.56
C THR A 179 8.13 -3.80 -18.87
N VAL A 180 7.47 -3.45 -19.98
CA VAL A 180 7.79 -3.91 -21.33
C VAL A 180 8.26 -2.74 -22.19
N VAL A 181 9.30 -2.97 -22.98
CA VAL A 181 9.71 -2.05 -24.04
C VAL A 181 9.04 -2.47 -25.35
N GLY A 182 8.28 -1.57 -25.96
CA GLY A 182 7.48 -1.81 -27.15
C GLY A 182 6.01 -2.13 -26.84
N ASN A 183 5.25 -2.34 -27.90
CA ASN A 183 3.79 -2.51 -27.86
C ASN A 183 3.34 -3.97 -27.85
N LYS A 184 4.27 -4.93 -27.68
CA LYS A 184 3.95 -6.35 -27.64
C LYS A 184 4.75 -7.07 -26.57
N THR A 185 4.14 -8.05 -25.93
CA THR A 185 4.83 -9.01 -25.06
C THR A 185 4.11 -10.34 -25.07
N ASN A 186 4.76 -11.37 -24.54
CA ASN A 186 4.11 -12.65 -24.26
C ASN A 186 4.03 -12.83 -22.75
N ILE A 187 2.88 -13.30 -22.29
CA ILE A 187 2.74 -13.87 -20.95
C ILE A 187 2.65 -15.39 -21.08
N LYS A 188 3.29 -16.09 -20.14
CA LYS A 188 3.31 -17.54 -20.08
C LYS A 188 2.89 -18.00 -18.70
N GLY A 189 2.29 -19.18 -18.66
CA GLY A 189 1.86 -19.79 -17.42
C GLY A 189 1.35 -21.20 -17.64
N LYS A 190 0.89 -21.81 -16.56
CA LYS A 190 0.28 -23.12 -16.54
C LYS A 190 -0.96 -23.14 -15.67
N ILE A 191 -1.83 -24.08 -15.97
CA ILE A 191 -2.92 -24.47 -15.09
C ILE A 191 -2.38 -25.57 -14.16
N ASN A 192 -2.27 -25.30 -12.86
CA ASN A 192 -1.98 -26.38 -11.92
C ASN A 192 -3.20 -27.27 -11.77
N ASN A 193 -3.01 -28.55 -11.41
CA ASN A 193 -4.09 -29.54 -11.32
C ASN A 193 -4.94 -29.64 -12.60
N TYR A 194 -4.29 -29.45 -13.76
CA TYR A 194 -4.93 -29.55 -15.07
C TYR A 194 -5.36 -31.00 -15.34
N ASP A 195 -6.63 -31.17 -15.69
CA ASP A 195 -7.21 -32.45 -16.12
C ASP A 195 -7.48 -32.40 -17.63
N PRO A 196 -6.71 -33.09 -18.47
CA PRO A 196 -6.89 -33.03 -19.92
C PRO A 196 -8.25 -33.58 -20.40
N LYS A 197 -9.04 -34.22 -19.52
CA LYS A 197 -10.38 -34.71 -19.80
C LYS A 197 -11.49 -33.72 -19.44
N ALA A 198 -11.19 -32.69 -18.67
CA ALA A 198 -12.16 -31.68 -18.25
C ALA A 198 -12.25 -30.53 -19.25
N GLU A 199 -13.41 -29.87 -19.32
CA GLU A 199 -13.60 -28.72 -20.20
C GLU A 199 -13.12 -27.45 -19.49
N TYR A 200 -11.95 -26.96 -19.92
CA TYR A 200 -11.38 -25.71 -19.46
C TYR A 200 -11.54 -24.59 -20.46
N LYS A 201 -11.91 -23.41 -19.96
CA LYS A 201 -11.90 -22.17 -20.71
C LYS A 201 -10.99 -21.16 -19.99
N LEU A 202 -9.87 -20.82 -20.62
CA LEU A 202 -8.95 -19.80 -20.14
C LEU A 202 -9.16 -18.51 -20.95
N GLU A 203 -9.40 -17.39 -20.30
CA GLU A 203 -9.75 -16.12 -20.95
C GLU A 203 -8.90 -14.98 -20.40
N LEU A 204 -8.41 -14.12 -21.28
CA LEU A 204 -7.82 -12.85 -20.92
C LEU A 204 -8.88 -11.75 -21.01
N LEU A 205 -9.10 -11.04 -19.92
CA LEU A 205 -10.05 -9.94 -19.78
C LEU A 205 -9.28 -8.61 -19.76
N LYS A 206 -9.64 -7.68 -20.64
CA LYS A 206 -9.09 -6.31 -20.71
C LYS A 206 -10.23 -5.32 -20.93
N GLY A 207 -10.70 -4.68 -19.86
CA GLY A 207 -11.92 -3.84 -19.91
C GLY A 207 -13.13 -4.69 -20.33
N ASN A 208 -13.82 -4.28 -21.38
CA ASN A 208 -14.95 -5.04 -21.95
C ASN A 208 -14.54 -6.08 -23.00
N SER A 209 -13.24 -6.23 -23.27
CA SER A 209 -12.72 -7.16 -24.25
C SER A 209 -12.30 -8.47 -23.60
N THR A 210 -12.64 -9.58 -24.25
CA THR A 210 -12.28 -10.94 -23.81
C THR A 210 -11.59 -11.68 -24.95
N MET A 211 -10.50 -12.36 -24.64
CA MET A 211 -9.76 -13.20 -25.59
C MET A 211 -9.57 -14.60 -24.99
N THR A 212 -10.04 -15.64 -25.67
CA THR A 212 -9.79 -17.03 -25.26
C THR A 212 -8.32 -17.39 -25.50
N LEU A 213 -7.69 -17.98 -24.49
CA LEU A 213 -6.31 -18.46 -24.54
C LEU A 213 -6.27 -19.96 -24.82
N THR A 214 -5.37 -20.37 -25.71
CA THR A 214 -5.14 -21.80 -25.96
C THR A 214 -4.26 -22.39 -24.88
N VAL A 215 -4.71 -23.51 -24.33
CA VAL A 215 -3.99 -24.33 -23.36
C VAL A 215 -3.55 -25.62 -24.04
N ASN A 216 -2.29 -26.00 -23.91
CA ASN A 216 -1.80 -27.25 -24.49
C ASN A 216 -2.17 -28.47 -23.65
N SER A 217 -1.83 -29.67 -24.13
CA SER A 217 -2.12 -30.94 -23.44
C SER A 217 -1.48 -31.08 -22.06
N LYS A 218 -0.51 -30.23 -21.71
CA LYS A 218 0.16 -30.19 -20.41
C LYS A 218 -0.34 -29.04 -19.53
N GLY A 219 -1.45 -28.37 -19.89
CA GLY A 219 -1.99 -27.26 -19.13
C GLY A 219 -1.22 -25.94 -19.28
N HIS A 220 -0.22 -25.85 -20.16
CA HIS A 220 0.54 -24.61 -20.35
C HIS A 220 -0.12 -23.71 -21.39
N PHE A 221 -0.01 -22.40 -21.20
CA PHE A 221 -0.50 -21.39 -22.12
C PHE A 221 0.56 -20.34 -22.40
N THR A 222 0.43 -19.68 -23.55
CA THR A 222 1.17 -18.48 -23.90
C THR A 222 0.20 -17.52 -24.56
N ALA A 223 0.12 -16.29 -24.06
CA ALA A 223 -0.72 -15.25 -24.66
C ALA A 223 0.16 -14.14 -25.21
N GLY A 224 0.06 -13.91 -26.52
CA GLY A 224 0.62 -12.73 -27.17
C GLY A 224 -0.28 -11.53 -26.91
N LEU A 225 0.30 -10.47 -26.36
CA LEU A 225 -0.43 -9.28 -25.93
C LEU A 225 -0.04 -8.10 -26.80
N SER A 226 -1.04 -7.33 -27.23
CA SER A 226 -0.85 -5.99 -27.76
C SER A 226 -1.11 -4.96 -26.68
N LEU A 227 -0.15 -4.07 -26.47
CA LEU A 227 -0.09 -3.10 -25.40
C LEU A 227 -0.27 -1.70 -25.97
N VAL A 228 -1.02 -0.87 -25.26
CA VAL A 228 -0.99 0.59 -25.47
C VAL A 228 0.14 1.18 -24.62
N GLU A 229 0.73 2.29 -25.05
CA GLU A 229 1.72 3.00 -24.23
C GLU A 229 1.11 3.39 -22.88
N GLY A 230 1.89 3.21 -21.80
CA GLY A 230 1.42 3.34 -20.42
C GLY A 230 0.98 2.02 -19.81
N THR A 231 0.15 2.11 -18.76
CA THR A 231 -0.26 0.93 -17.96
C THR A 231 -1.42 0.18 -18.61
N ASN A 232 -1.25 -1.12 -18.79
CA ASN A 232 -2.26 -2.05 -19.29
C ASN A 232 -2.71 -2.96 -18.14
N TYR A 233 -3.97 -2.87 -17.74
CA TYR A 233 -4.60 -3.73 -16.72
C TYR A 233 -5.40 -4.85 -17.37
N MET A 234 -5.19 -6.09 -16.91
CA MET A 234 -5.86 -7.27 -17.42
C MET A 234 -6.01 -8.34 -16.34
N ASP A 235 -6.94 -9.28 -16.54
CA ASP A 235 -7.08 -10.48 -15.72
C ASP A 235 -7.08 -11.73 -16.60
N ILE A 236 -6.41 -12.80 -16.17
CA ILE A 236 -6.61 -14.13 -16.74
C ILE A 236 -7.65 -14.86 -15.89
N GLN A 237 -8.77 -15.24 -16.48
CA GLN A 237 -9.83 -16.01 -15.84
C GLN A 237 -9.81 -17.45 -16.37
N LEU A 238 -9.75 -18.40 -15.45
CA LEU A 238 -9.95 -19.82 -15.74
C LEU A 238 -11.36 -20.20 -15.34
N SER A 239 -12.08 -20.87 -16.23
CA SER A 239 -13.36 -21.50 -15.95
C SER A 239 -13.27 -23.00 -16.22
N LYS A 240 -13.94 -23.79 -15.40
CA LYS A 240 -14.09 -25.24 -15.54
C LYS A 240 -15.59 -25.54 -15.57
N ASP A 241 -16.05 -26.27 -16.59
CA ASP A 241 -17.45 -26.67 -16.73
C ASP A 241 -18.44 -25.48 -16.61
N GLY A 242 -18.07 -24.33 -17.18
CA GLY A 242 -18.87 -23.10 -17.16
C GLY A 242 -18.81 -22.25 -15.88
N VAL A 243 -18.08 -22.70 -14.85
CA VAL A 243 -17.93 -21.98 -13.57
C VAL A 243 -16.52 -21.40 -13.47
N THR A 244 -16.38 -20.15 -13.02
CA THR A 244 -15.06 -19.55 -12.76
C THR A 244 -14.32 -20.33 -11.68
N ALA A 245 -13.18 -20.90 -12.08
CA ALA A 245 -12.29 -21.67 -11.23
C ALA A 245 -11.15 -20.83 -10.64
N ALA A 246 -10.61 -19.85 -11.37
CA ALA A 246 -9.56 -18.96 -10.85
C ALA A 246 -9.49 -17.63 -11.60
N LYS A 247 -8.91 -16.59 -10.98
CA LYS A 247 -8.52 -15.32 -11.61
C LYS A 247 -7.10 -14.94 -11.23
N GLN A 248 -6.33 -14.43 -12.19
CA GLN A 248 -4.96 -13.99 -12.01
C GLN A 248 -4.75 -12.62 -12.66
N PRO A 249 -4.51 -11.54 -11.89
CA PRO A 249 -4.25 -10.23 -12.46
C PRO A 249 -2.92 -10.19 -13.21
N VAL A 250 -2.85 -9.33 -14.23
CA VAL A 250 -1.64 -9.02 -15.00
C VAL A 250 -1.61 -7.51 -15.30
N ILE A 251 -0.56 -6.84 -14.84
CA ILE A 251 -0.35 -5.39 -14.98
C ILE A 251 0.94 -5.15 -15.76
N ILE A 252 0.84 -4.54 -16.94
CA ILE A 252 1.99 -4.31 -17.81
C ILE A 252 2.15 -2.83 -18.12
N TYR A 253 3.25 -2.23 -17.69
CA TYR A 253 3.64 -0.89 -18.12
C TYR A 253 4.43 -0.98 -19.43
N SER A 254 3.80 -0.60 -20.53
CA SER A 254 4.44 -0.53 -21.84
C SER A 254 5.04 0.85 -22.06
N ARG A 255 6.30 0.88 -22.51
CA ARG A 255 6.98 2.11 -22.91
C ARG A 255 7.68 1.92 -24.24
N ASN A 256 7.80 2.99 -25.01
CA ASN A 256 8.57 2.94 -26.26
C ASN A 256 10.07 2.69 -25.98
N SER A 257 10.75 2.04 -26.93
CA SER A 257 12.21 1.97 -26.93
C SER A 257 12.76 3.38 -27.03
N HIS A 258 13.44 3.85 -25.99
CA HIS A 258 14.18 5.11 -26.09
C HIS A 258 15.36 4.89 -27.04
N VAL A 259 15.24 5.43 -28.25
CA VAL A 259 16.35 5.63 -29.18
C VAL A 259 17.07 6.90 -28.72
N GLY A 260 17.94 6.77 -27.73
CA GLY A 260 18.73 7.86 -27.15
C GLY A 260 19.61 7.36 -26.00
N SER A 261 20.72 8.05 -25.73
CA SER A 261 21.54 7.76 -24.56
C SER A 261 20.68 7.93 -23.30
N ARG A 262 20.66 6.90 -22.44
CA ARG A 262 19.94 6.97 -21.16
C ARG A 262 20.59 8.07 -20.32
N GLU A 263 19.77 8.96 -19.79
CA GLU A 263 20.27 9.92 -18.81
C GLU A 263 20.60 9.19 -17.51
N LEU A 264 21.87 9.24 -17.12
CA LEU A 264 22.36 8.79 -15.83
C LEU A 264 22.47 10.03 -14.93
N VAL A 265 21.67 10.07 -13.87
CA VAL A 265 21.59 11.20 -12.94
C VAL A 265 22.31 10.84 -11.65
N MET A 266 23.33 11.60 -11.25
CA MET A 266 23.94 11.49 -9.92
C MET A 266 23.12 12.31 -8.93
N TRP A 267 22.57 11.67 -7.89
CA TRP A 267 21.89 12.39 -6.82
C TRP A 267 22.88 12.97 -5.81
N VAL A 268 22.77 14.26 -5.51
CA VAL A 268 23.65 15.00 -4.61
C VAL A 268 22.80 15.61 -3.50
N GLU A 269 22.78 14.92 -2.36
CA GLU A 269 22.03 15.36 -1.18
C GLU A 269 22.67 16.57 -0.49
N GLN A 270 21.84 17.45 0.06
CA GLN A 270 22.30 18.67 0.72
C GLN A 270 23.04 18.37 2.04
N PHE A 271 22.47 17.50 2.89
CA PHE A 271 23.01 17.28 4.24
C PHE A 271 24.38 16.57 4.25
N PRO A 272 24.57 15.38 3.62
CA PRO A 272 25.86 14.70 3.62
C PRO A 272 27.00 15.55 3.04
N ASN A 273 26.66 16.53 2.19
CA ASN A 273 27.61 17.42 1.53
C ASN A 273 27.75 18.80 2.20
N ALA A 274 27.04 19.08 3.30
CA ALA A 274 26.97 20.42 3.91
C ALA A 274 28.35 20.96 4.34
N LEU A 275 29.24 20.08 4.81
CA LEU A 275 30.61 20.43 5.21
C LEU A 275 31.64 20.32 4.07
N VAL A 276 31.24 19.78 2.91
CA VAL A 276 32.13 19.44 1.80
C VAL A 276 31.99 20.40 0.64
N LEU A 277 30.75 20.67 0.20
CA LEU A 277 30.47 21.53 -0.96
C LEU A 277 30.36 23.00 -0.53
N THR A 278 31.42 23.51 0.07
CA THR A 278 31.47 24.84 0.69
C THR A 278 32.22 25.89 -0.14
N ASP A 279 32.91 25.47 -1.21
CA ASP A 279 33.61 26.34 -2.14
C ASP A 279 33.60 25.80 -3.59
N ARG A 280 34.07 26.62 -4.54
CA ARG A 280 34.11 26.27 -5.96
C ARG A 280 35.06 25.10 -6.26
N ASN A 281 36.17 24.95 -5.56
CA ASN A 281 37.12 23.85 -5.81
C ASN A 281 36.51 22.50 -5.45
N ALA A 282 35.76 22.43 -4.34
CA ALA A 282 35.00 21.24 -3.97
C ALA A 282 33.94 20.89 -5.03
N VAL A 283 33.22 21.88 -5.56
CA VAL A 283 32.26 21.70 -6.65
C VAL A 283 32.94 21.19 -7.92
N ILE A 284 34.06 21.78 -8.34
CA ILE A 284 34.84 21.33 -9.51
C ILE A 284 35.25 19.87 -9.34
N LYS A 285 35.77 19.50 -8.17
CA LYS A 285 36.17 18.12 -7.86
C LYS A 285 34.98 17.15 -7.98
N MET A 286 33.83 17.51 -7.42
CA MET A 286 32.60 16.72 -7.52
C MET A 286 32.16 16.55 -8.98
N VAL A 287 32.04 17.65 -9.73
CA VAL A 287 31.61 17.64 -11.14
C VAL A 287 32.54 16.80 -12.01
N ASN A 288 33.85 16.93 -11.84
CA ASN A 288 34.84 16.12 -12.56
C ASN A 288 34.69 14.63 -12.25
N ASN A 289 34.47 14.27 -10.98
CA ASN A 289 34.25 12.88 -10.58
C ASN A 289 32.96 12.32 -11.19
N ILE A 290 31.87 13.08 -11.19
CA ILE A 290 30.58 12.71 -11.81
C ILE A 290 30.77 12.45 -13.30
N LYS A 291 31.44 13.37 -14.01
CA LYS A 291 31.72 13.22 -15.44
C LYS A 291 32.59 12.01 -15.73
N LYS A 292 33.67 11.82 -14.96
CA LYS A 292 34.59 10.68 -15.10
C LYS A 292 33.88 9.35 -14.85
N ALA A 293 32.89 9.31 -13.97
CA ALA A 293 32.08 8.13 -13.68
C ALA A 293 31.02 7.84 -14.78
N GLY A 294 30.92 8.66 -15.82
CA GLY A 294 30.02 8.42 -16.97
C GLY A 294 28.59 8.93 -16.79
N TYR A 295 28.30 9.68 -15.72
CA TYR A 295 27.00 10.33 -15.56
C TYR A 295 26.81 11.45 -16.59
N THR A 296 25.55 11.71 -16.93
CA THR A 296 25.15 12.72 -17.92
C THR A 296 24.44 13.91 -17.28
N ALA A 297 24.01 13.75 -16.03
CA ALA A 297 23.30 14.77 -15.28
C ALA A 297 23.55 14.60 -13.78
N LEU A 298 23.21 15.64 -13.02
CA LEU A 298 23.15 15.58 -11.55
C LEU A 298 21.84 16.17 -11.05
N GLY A 299 21.29 15.57 -9.99
CA GLY A 299 20.17 16.09 -9.22
C GLY A 299 20.70 16.67 -7.92
N LEU A 300 20.65 17.99 -7.75
CA LEU A 300 21.15 18.67 -6.54
C LEU A 300 19.98 19.02 -5.63
N ASP A 301 20.03 18.61 -4.36
CA ASP A 301 19.08 19.11 -3.36
C ASP A 301 19.31 20.60 -3.11
N VAL A 302 18.43 21.42 -3.70
CA VAL A 302 18.44 22.87 -3.55
C VAL A 302 17.61 23.33 -2.35
N LYS A 303 16.74 22.45 -1.83
CA LYS A 303 16.08 22.58 -0.53
C LYS A 303 16.12 21.23 0.18
N GLY A 304 16.79 21.17 1.32
CA GLY A 304 16.85 19.97 2.18
C GLY A 304 15.63 19.82 3.09
N PRO A 305 15.54 18.70 3.84
CA PRO A 305 14.36 18.39 4.64
C PRO A 305 14.13 19.32 5.83
N GLU A 306 15.15 20.04 6.30
CA GLU A 306 15.04 21.06 7.36
C GLU A 306 14.49 22.40 6.87
N GLY A 307 14.31 22.57 5.56
CA GLY A 307 13.77 23.79 4.96
C GLY A 307 14.81 24.81 4.49
N TYR A 308 16.11 24.58 4.73
CA TYR A 308 17.17 25.47 4.26
C TYR A 308 17.47 25.27 2.77
N VAL A 309 17.88 26.35 2.11
CA VAL A 309 18.20 26.35 0.67
C VAL A 309 19.70 26.35 0.38
N SER A 310 20.08 25.78 -0.77
CA SER A 310 21.45 25.75 -1.31
C SER A 310 21.69 26.82 -2.40
N TYR A 311 20.87 27.87 -2.43
CA TYR A 311 20.90 28.94 -3.44
C TYR A 311 20.62 30.31 -2.80
N ARG A 312 21.19 31.39 -3.36
CA ARG A 312 21.13 32.75 -2.76
C ARG A 312 20.13 33.69 -3.41
N LYS A 313 19.79 33.51 -4.68
CA LYS A 313 18.85 34.36 -5.43
C LYS A 313 17.42 33.90 -5.14
N ASN A 314 16.91 34.26 -3.97
CA ASN A 314 15.64 33.80 -3.42
C ASN A 314 14.71 34.95 -2.98
N ASP A 315 14.51 35.90 -3.89
CA ASP A 315 13.77 37.14 -3.67
C ASP A 315 12.27 36.95 -3.41
N LEU A 316 11.72 35.77 -3.70
CA LEU A 316 10.29 35.50 -3.51
C LEU A 316 10.00 34.86 -2.16
N SER A 317 10.81 33.88 -1.73
CA SER A 317 10.58 33.13 -0.50
C SER A 317 11.40 33.64 0.69
N SER A 318 12.50 34.36 0.45
CA SER A 318 13.47 34.76 1.49
C SER A 318 13.96 33.60 2.36
N SER A 319 14.06 32.40 1.76
CA SER A 319 14.39 31.19 2.52
C SER A 319 15.80 31.24 3.13
N PRO A 320 15.99 30.81 4.39
CA PRO A 320 17.32 30.76 4.98
C PRO A 320 18.26 29.82 4.21
N TYR A 321 19.49 30.28 3.95
CA TYR A 321 20.54 29.45 3.36
C TYR A 321 21.05 28.40 4.36
N ILE A 322 21.61 27.28 3.88
CA ILE A 322 22.07 26.16 4.73
C ILE A 322 23.05 26.57 5.86
N THR A 323 23.86 27.61 5.68
CA THR A 323 24.76 28.18 6.70
C THR A 323 24.02 28.67 7.96
N ALA A 324 22.73 28.99 7.83
CA ALA A 324 21.87 29.40 8.94
C ALA A 324 21.47 28.23 9.86
N SER A 325 21.69 26.99 9.44
CA SER A 325 21.48 25.80 10.28
C SER A 325 22.25 25.92 11.60
N GLN A 326 21.61 25.45 12.67
CA GLN A 326 22.20 25.38 14.01
C GLN A 326 22.78 23.98 14.29
N ASN A 327 22.61 23.03 13.37
CA ASN A 327 23.16 21.70 13.52
C ASN A 327 24.70 21.73 13.40
N PRO A 328 25.46 21.33 14.42
CA PRO A 328 26.93 21.36 14.38
C PRO A 328 27.52 20.50 13.26
N LYS A 329 26.81 19.46 12.82
CA LYS A 329 27.23 18.60 11.70
C LYS A 329 27.05 19.25 10.32
N LYS A 330 26.45 20.44 10.26
CA LYS A 330 26.26 21.25 9.03
C LYS A 330 26.92 22.62 9.12
N LYS A 331 27.46 22.98 10.28
CA LYS A 331 27.86 24.36 10.55
C LYS A 331 29.12 24.70 9.76
N VAL A 332 28.97 25.67 8.86
CA VAL A 332 30.05 26.23 8.05
C VAL A 332 29.92 27.75 8.06
N THR A 333 31.05 28.45 7.92
CA THR A 333 31.07 29.91 7.82
C THR A 333 30.30 30.36 6.59
N ASP A 334 29.42 31.35 6.76
CA ASP A 334 28.75 31.97 5.63
C ASP A 334 29.71 32.93 4.90
N THR A 335 30.11 32.54 3.69
CA THR A 335 31.01 33.33 2.82
C THR A 335 30.25 34.04 1.69
N GLY A 336 28.92 33.98 1.68
CA GLY A 336 28.09 34.39 0.54
C GLY A 336 28.11 33.41 -0.64
N PHE A 337 28.72 32.23 -0.47
CA PHE A 337 28.77 31.20 -1.50
C PHE A 337 27.36 30.76 -1.94
N ASP A 338 27.14 30.70 -3.25
CA ASP A 338 25.93 30.18 -3.89
C ASP A 338 26.25 28.83 -4.54
N LEU A 339 25.87 27.75 -3.83
CA LEU A 339 26.17 26.39 -4.26
C LEU A 339 25.48 26.05 -5.58
N LEU A 340 24.18 26.35 -5.73
CA LEU A 340 23.45 26.07 -6.96
C LEU A 340 24.04 26.79 -8.17
N GLN A 341 24.34 28.09 -8.05
CA GLN A 341 24.95 28.86 -9.15
C GLN A 341 26.30 28.24 -9.57
N THR A 342 27.13 27.89 -8.59
CA THR A 342 28.46 27.33 -8.86
C THR A 342 28.38 25.94 -9.49
N VAL A 343 27.45 25.10 -9.03
CA VAL A 343 27.21 23.77 -9.60
C VAL A 343 26.74 23.88 -11.05
N LEU A 344 25.81 24.79 -11.36
CA LEU A 344 25.36 25.03 -12.74
C LEU A 344 26.52 25.43 -13.66
N GLU A 345 27.29 26.43 -13.25
CA GLU A 345 28.42 26.91 -14.05
C GLU A 345 29.46 25.84 -14.35
N GLU A 346 29.84 25.03 -13.36
CA GLU A 346 30.86 24.00 -13.54
C GLU A 346 30.33 22.75 -14.23
N ALA A 347 29.08 22.34 -13.95
CA ALA A 347 28.46 21.18 -14.59
C ALA A 347 28.18 21.42 -16.08
N HIS A 348 27.65 22.59 -16.43
CA HIS A 348 27.35 22.94 -17.82
C HIS A 348 28.61 23.05 -18.69
N LYS A 349 29.73 23.59 -18.16
CA LYS A 349 31.04 23.55 -18.84
C LYS A 349 31.46 22.13 -19.24
N MET A 350 31.05 21.12 -18.47
CA MET A 350 31.34 19.71 -18.70
C MET A 350 30.24 18.97 -19.47
N GLY A 351 29.22 19.69 -19.94
CA GLY A 351 28.05 19.14 -20.64
C GLY A 351 27.16 18.24 -19.78
N LEU A 352 27.16 18.43 -18.46
CA LEU A 352 26.24 17.76 -17.54
C LEU A 352 25.00 18.61 -17.33
N LYS A 353 23.82 18.00 -17.36
CA LYS A 353 22.57 18.67 -16.96
C LYS A 353 22.46 18.77 -15.44
N VAL A 354 21.79 19.81 -14.95
CA VAL A 354 21.53 20.02 -13.52
C VAL A 354 20.03 20.11 -13.26
N TYR A 355 19.52 19.15 -12.49
CA TYR A 355 18.15 19.14 -12.01
C TYR A 355 18.11 19.60 -10.55
N ALA A 356 17.31 20.63 -10.25
CA ALA A 356 17.15 21.15 -8.90
C ALA A 356 16.08 20.34 -8.14
N SER A 357 16.50 19.62 -7.11
CA SER A 357 15.65 18.81 -6.24
C SER A 357 15.16 19.60 -5.03
N PHE A 358 13.86 19.50 -4.76
CA PHE A 358 13.23 20.13 -3.60
C PHE A 358 12.57 19.07 -2.74
N ASN A 359 12.88 19.09 -1.46
CA ASN A 359 12.12 18.40 -0.43
C ASN A 359 10.83 19.17 -0.12
N PHE A 360 9.73 18.92 -0.82
CA PHE A 360 8.57 19.82 -0.83
C PHE A 360 7.89 20.00 0.51
N PHE A 361 7.39 18.92 1.11
CA PHE A 361 6.56 19.02 2.31
C PHE A 361 7.28 18.72 3.61
N THR A 362 8.62 18.70 3.64
CA THR A 362 9.41 18.70 4.88
C THR A 362 10.01 20.07 5.15
N GLU A 363 9.90 20.56 6.40
CA GLU A 363 10.41 21.87 6.83
C GLU A 363 11.14 21.78 8.19
N GLY A 364 11.62 20.59 8.54
CA GLY A 364 12.24 20.36 9.84
C GLY A 364 12.83 18.98 10.03
N ASN A 365 13.85 18.90 10.87
CA ASN A 365 14.39 17.66 11.39
C ASN A 365 14.26 17.66 12.91
N VAL A 366 13.30 16.87 13.41
CA VAL A 366 12.98 16.80 14.83
C VAL A 366 14.14 16.20 15.61
N THR A 367 14.80 15.19 15.05
CA THR A 367 15.96 14.54 15.66
C THR A 367 17.15 15.48 15.84
N ALA A 368 17.36 16.38 14.89
CA ALA A 368 18.44 17.36 14.96
C ALA A 368 18.03 18.69 15.64
N ASN A 369 16.75 18.82 16.03
CA ASN A 369 16.17 20.09 16.49
C ASN A 369 16.53 21.28 15.58
N ASP A 370 16.42 21.07 14.26
CA ASP A 370 16.87 22.02 13.24
C ASP A 370 15.76 22.32 12.23
N TYR A 371 15.43 23.61 12.10
CA TYR A 371 14.27 24.10 11.36
C TYR A 371 14.59 25.45 10.73
N ALA A 372 14.48 25.57 9.42
CA ALA A 372 14.69 26.84 8.74
C ALA A 372 13.55 27.83 9.04
N ILE A 373 12.31 27.36 8.91
CA ILE A 373 11.12 28.23 9.01
C ILE A 373 10.01 27.68 9.91
N LEU A 374 10.01 26.39 10.24
CA LEU A 374 8.88 25.76 10.93
C LEU A 374 8.60 26.35 12.31
N ASN A 375 9.63 26.85 13.01
CA ASN A 375 9.44 27.53 14.30
C ASN A 375 8.62 28.83 14.18
N GLN A 376 8.64 29.48 13.02
CA GLN A 376 7.86 30.69 12.72
C GLN A 376 6.47 30.33 12.15
N HIS A 377 6.28 29.07 11.74
CA HIS A 377 5.08 28.56 11.08
C HIS A 377 4.60 27.26 11.72
N LYS A 378 4.48 27.23 13.05
CA LYS A 378 4.02 26.05 13.81
C LYS A 378 2.59 25.62 13.46
N ASP A 379 1.81 26.49 12.83
CA ASP A 379 0.49 26.20 12.27
C ASP A 379 0.55 25.42 10.94
N TRP A 380 1.71 25.36 10.29
CA TRP A 380 1.90 24.57 9.06
C TRP A 380 2.26 23.12 9.36
N GLU A 381 2.82 22.85 10.53
CA GLU A 381 3.23 21.52 10.97
C GLU A 381 2.05 20.54 10.91
N GLU A 382 2.34 19.33 10.42
CA GLU A 382 1.32 18.31 10.32
C GLU A 382 0.74 17.91 11.69
N ILE A 383 -0.54 17.54 11.69
CA ILE A 383 -1.19 16.89 12.83
C ILE A 383 -1.31 15.40 12.53
N VAL A 384 -0.75 14.57 13.40
CA VAL A 384 -0.70 13.12 13.25
C VAL A 384 -1.63 12.42 14.23
N GLN A 385 -2.17 11.29 13.81
CA GLN A 385 -2.95 10.36 14.63
C GLN A 385 -2.23 9.01 14.65
N ARG A 386 -1.25 8.81 15.55
CA ARG A 386 -0.38 7.61 15.52
C ARG A 386 -0.85 6.50 16.48
N PRO A 387 -0.53 5.22 16.16
CA PRO A 387 -0.76 4.07 17.06
C PRO A 387 -0.19 4.26 18.46
N GLU A 388 1.03 4.77 18.57
CA GLU A 388 1.77 4.94 19.83
C GLU A 388 1.10 5.98 20.75
N ASP A 389 0.36 6.92 20.15
CA ASP A 389 -0.36 7.99 20.85
C ASP A 389 -1.85 7.66 21.06
N LYS A 390 -2.28 6.41 20.77
CA LYS A 390 -3.67 5.93 20.97
C LYS A 390 -4.73 6.83 20.32
N GLY A 391 -4.43 7.33 19.13
CA GLY A 391 -5.34 8.17 18.36
C GLY A 391 -5.46 9.62 18.79
N LYS A 392 -4.61 10.09 19.70
CA LYS A 392 -4.51 11.53 19.98
C LYS A 392 -4.00 12.26 18.73
N LEU A 393 -4.66 13.38 18.43
CA LEU A 393 -4.24 14.31 17.38
C LEU A 393 -3.18 15.24 17.96
N LEU A 394 -1.93 15.06 17.53
CA LEU A 394 -0.77 15.81 18.04
C LEU A 394 0.05 16.33 16.86
N ARG A 395 0.80 17.42 17.05
CA ARG A 395 1.87 17.73 16.09
C ARG A 395 2.90 16.63 16.10
N ILE A 396 3.60 16.41 14.99
CA ILE A 396 4.67 15.41 14.94
C ILE A 396 5.75 15.68 16.00
N THR A 397 6.10 16.95 16.27
CA THR A 397 7.05 17.34 17.35
C THR A 397 6.52 17.07 18.76
N GLU A 398 5.20 16.98 18.95
CA GLU A 398 4.56 16.75 20.26
C GLU A 398 4.19 15.27 20.49
N SER A 399 4.16 14.49 19.41
CA SER A 399 3.86 13.05 19.40
C SER A 399 4.92 12.23 20.14
N SER A 400 4.57 10.99 20.53
CA SER A 400 5.54 10.07 21.13
C SER A 400 6.75 9.86 20.22
N ARG A 401 6.55 9.75 18.90
CA ARG A 401 7.64 9.66 17.92
C ARG A 401 8.53 10.89 17.91
N GLY A 402 7.95 12.09 17.97
CA GLY A 402 8.71 13.34 18.01
C GLY A 402 9.59 13.45 19.24
N LYS A 403 9.06 13.04 20.40
CA LYS A 403 9.82 13.00 21.67
C LYS A 403 10.98 12.00 21.60
N GLU A 404 10.73 10.78 21.13
CA GLU A 404 11.79 9.78 20.92
C GLU A 404 12.84 10.24 19.91
N ALA A 405 12.42 10.94 18.85
CA ALA A 405 13.32 11.54 17.88
C ALA A 405 14.23 12.60 18.52
N ALA A 406 13.65 13.50 19.33
CA ALA A 406 14.40 14.54 20.04
C ALA A 406 15.40 13.94 21.05
N GLU A 407 15.14 12.75 21.58
CA GLU A 407 16.06 11.96 22.41
C GLU A 407 17.11 11.19 21.59
N GLY A 408 17.08 11.28 20.25
CA GLY A 408 18.01 10.60 19.36
C GLY A 408 17.75 9.10 19.16
N LYS A 409 16.61 8.57 19.62
CA LYS A 409 16.28 7.14 19.51
C LYS A 409 15.90 6.72 18.09
N LEU A 410 15.39 7.66 17.30
CA LEU A 410 14.97 7.45 15.92
C LEU A 410 15.10 8.72 15.09
N VAL A 411 14.96 8.58 13.77
CA VAL A 411 14.90 9.71 12.84
C VAL A 411 13.44 10.13 12.58
N ALA A 412 13.14 11.41 12.81
CA ALA A 412 11.88 12.01 12.41
C ALA A 412 12.11 13.38 11.75
N LEU A 413 11.45 13.57 10.61
CA LEU A 413 11.32 14.86 9.95
C LEU A 413 9.98 15.47 10.33
N ALA A 414 9.89 16.79 10.28
CA ALA A 414 8.62 17.49 10.44
C ALA A 414 8.07 17.84 9.06
N PHE A 415 6.94 17.23 8.71
CA PHE A 415 6.22 17.60 7.50
C PHE A 415 5.27 18.77 7.75
N VAL A 416 5.02 19.54 6.70
CA VAL A 416 4.00 20.58 6.65
C VAL A 416 2.80 20.09 5.84
N ASN A 417 1.61 20.53 6.22
CA ASN A 417 0.36 20.02 5.67
C ASN A 417 0.18 20.32 4.16
N PRO A 418 0.15 19.29 3.28
CA PRO A 418 -0.07 19.49 1.84
C PRO A 418 -1.45 20.07 1.48
N SER A 419 -2.47 19.94 2.33
CA SER A 419 -3.79 20.56 2.12
C SER A 419 -3.82 22.06 2.44
N ASN A 420 -2.80 22.59 3.12
CA ASN A 420 -2.71 24.02 3.42
C ASN A 420 -2.27 24.80 2.18
N LYS A 421 -3.15 25.64 1.63
CA LYS A 421 -2.85 26.45 0.44
C LYS A 421 -1.69 27.42 0.65
N LYS A 422 -1.52 27.99 1.84
CA LYS A 422 -0.36 28.87 2.14
C LYS A 422 0.96 28.10 2.05
N VAL A 423 0.98 26.85 2.53
CA VAL A 423 2.15 25.95 2.39
C VAL A 423 2.42 25.68 0.91
N GLN A 424 1.39 25.30 0.14
CA GLN A 424 1.55 25.04 -1.30
C GLN A 424 2.08 26.28 -2.04
N ASP A 425 1.53 27.47 -1.76
CA ASP A 425 1.92 28.73 -2.39
C ASP A 425 3.37 29.08 -2.05
N PHE A 426 3.76 28.91 -0.79
CA PHE A 426 5.15 29.13 -0.37
C PHE A 426 6.14 28.17 -1.05
N GLN A 427 5.81 26.89 -1.22
CA GLN A 427 6.65 25.98 -2.00
C GLN A 427 6.74 26.38 -3.47
N LEU A 428 5.65 26.91 -4.05
CA LEU A 428 5.67 27.41 -5.44
C LEU A 428 6.60 28.62 -5.59
N LEU A 429 6.66 29.53 -4.62
CA LEU A 429 7.59 30.67 -4.64
C LEU A 429 9.06 30.19 -4.73
N ARG A 430 9.42 29.15 -3.96
CA ARG A 430 10.76 28.54 -4.00
C ARG A 430 11.11 27.92 -5.35
N VAL A 431 10.14 27.29 -5.99
CA VAL A 431 10.33 26.73 -7.33
C VAL A 431 10.43 27.85 -8.36
N GLU A 432 9.58 28.86 -8.25
CA GLU A 432 9.54 29.99 -9.18
C GLU A 432 10.85 30.78 -9.15
N GLU A 433 11.37 31.12 -7.97
CA GLU A 433 12.62 31.87 -7.87
C GLU A 433 13.82 31.09 -8.42
N VAL A 434 13.85 29.75 -8.27
CA VAL A 434 14.88 28.93 -8.91
C VAL A 434 14.75 28.95 -10.43
N LEU A 435 13.55 28.74 -10.98
CA LEU A 435 13.31 28.79 -12.43
C LEU A 435 13.61 30.18 -13.03
N LYS A 436 13.25 31.24 -12.30
CA LYS A 436 13.51 32.63 -12.65
C LYS A 436 15.01 32.92 -12.67
N ASN A 437 15.71 32.63 -11.58
CA ASN A 437 17.04 33.17 -11.32
C ASN A 437 18.20 32.24 -11.76
N TYR A 438 17.94 30.97 -12.04
CA TYR A 438 18.96 29.95 -12.35
C TYR A 438 18.67 29.21 -13.65
N ASP A 439 19.73 28.83 -14.38
CA ASP A 439 19.62 28.11 -15.66
C ASP A 439 19.51 26.59 -15.47
N VAL A 440 18.56 26.15 -14.63
CA VAL A 440 18.39 24.71 -14.36
C VAL A 440 17.82 23.98 -15.57
N ASP A 441 18.22 22.71 -15.75
CA ASP A 441 17.69 21.83 -16.79
C ASP A 441 16.34 21.19 -16.39
N GLY A 442 15.95 21.34 -15.13
CA GLY A 442 14.66 20.85 -14.64
C GLY A 442 14.54 20.87 -13.12
N ILE A 443 13.36 20.48 -12.66
CA ILE A 443 13.00 20.39 -11.24
C ILE A 443 12.71 18.93 -10.87
N VAL A 444 13.18 18.49 -9.70
CA VAL A 444 12.82 17.19 -9.12
C VAL A 444 11.98 17.39 -7.87
N LEU A 445 10.86 16.67 -7.81
CA LEU A 445 9.96 16.64 -6.68
C LEU A 445 10.39 15.51 -5.75
N ASP A 446 11.05 15.85 -4.64
CA ASP A 446 11.32 14.93 -3.54
C ASP A 446 10.40 15.26 -2.36
N ARG A 447 10.03 14.24 -1.57
CA ARG A 447 9.09 14.34 -0.43
C ARG A 447 7.85 15.20 -0.76
N CYS A 448 7.38 15.13 -2.02
CA CYS A 448 6.15 15.75 -2.49
C CYS A 448 4.97 14.82 -2.15
N ARG A 449 4.82 14.55 -0.86
CA ARG A 449 3.85 13.60 -0.30
C ARG A 449 3.53 13.99 1.14
N TYR A 450 2.48 13.40 1.68
CA TYR A 450 2.27 13.35 3.14
C TYR A 450 3.35 12.48 3.80
N ASP A 451 3.61 12.69 5.10
CA ASP A 451 4.58 11.88 5.86
C ASP A 451 4.27 10.38 5.78
N ASN A 452 3.05 9.99 6.14
CA ASN A 452 2.56 8.62 6.07
C ASN A 452 1.02 8.58 6.19
N LEU A 453 0.42 7.40 6.32
CA LEU A 453 -1.04 7.24 6.43
C LEU A 453 -1.63 8.03 7.61
N TYR A 454 -0.90 8.18 8.72
CA TYR A 454 -1.33 8.84 9.96
C TYR A 454 -1.28 10.36 9.94
N ALA A 455 -0.82 10.96 8.84
CA ALA A 455 -0.87 12.40 8.60
C ALA A 455 -1.77 12.69 7.39
N ASP A 456 -2.44 13.82 7.26
CA ASP A 456 -2.55 14.92 8.18
C ASP A 456 -4.00 15.00 8.70
N PHE A 457 -4.21 15.22 9.99
CA PHE A 457 -5.51 15.29 10.65
C PHE A 457 -5.80 16.67 11.25
N SER A 458 -5.17 17.71 10.72
CA SER A 458 -5.42 19.09 11.14
C SER A 458 -6.82 19.55 10.71
N HIS A 459 -7.30 20.63 11.32
CA HIS A 459 -8.57 21.26 10.92
C HIS A 459 -8.55 21.74 9.45
N ILE A 460 -7.37 22.10 8.92
CA ILE A 460 -7.22 22.49 7.50
C ILE A 460 -7.52 21.30 6.60
N THR A 461 -6.95 20.13 6.90
CA THR A 461 -7.21 18.91 6.12
C THR A 461 -8.62 18.41 6.32
N ARG A 462 -9.18 18.52 7.53
CA ARG A 462 -10.60 18.24 7.80
C ARG A 462 -11.50 19.04 6.85
N ASN A 463 -11.30 20.36 6.78
CA ASN A 463 -12.14 21.24 5.97
C ASN A 463 -11.98 20.92 4.47
N ALA A 464 -10.76 20.71 4.00
CA ALA A 464 -10.52 20.33 2.60
C ALA A 464 -11.15 18.97 2.24
N PHE A 465 -11.16 18.02 3.18
CA PHE A 465 -11.82 16.73 2.97
C PHE A 465 -13.35 16.85 3.03
N GLU A 466 -13.88 17.70 3.89
CA GLU A 466 -15.31 18.02 3.94
C GLU A 466 -15.80 18.62 2.61
N ASP A 467 -15.02 19.53 2.03
CA ASP A 467 -15.29 20.10 0.71
C ASP A 467 -15.26 19.02 -0.39
N TYR A 468 -14.23 18.16 -0.39
CA TYR A 468 -14.10 17.04 -1.32
C TYR A 468 -15.28 16.07 -1.24
N LEU A 469 -15.77 15.78 -0.04
CA LEU A 469 -16.95 14.93 0.16
C LEU A 469 -18.23 15.61 -0.32
N ARG A 470 -18.38 16.92 -0.05
CA ARG A 470 -19.56 17.70 -0.47
C ARG A 470 -19.71 17.71 -1.98
N GLU A 471 -18.62 17.83 -2.74
CA GLU A 471 -18.63 17.72 -4.21
C GLU A 471 -19.12 16.35 -4.72
N LYS A 472 -19.04 15.31 -3.88
CA LYS A 472 -19.52 13.95 -4.16
C LYS A 472 -20.89 13.66 -3.55
N GLY A 473 -21.59 14.67 -3.03
CA GLY A 473 -22.88 14.50 -2.35
C GLY A 473 -22.78 13.74 -1.02
N LYS A 474 -21.60 13.76 -0.38
CA LYS A 474 -21.34 13.09 0.91
C LYS A 474 -21.13 14.13 2.02
N VAL A 475 -21.41 13.74 3.26
CA VAL A 475 -21.28 14.59 4.45
C VAL A 475 -20.21 14.02 5.38
N LEU A 476 -19.39 14.91 5.96
CA LEU A 476 -18.43 14.58 7.00
C LEU A 476 -19.03 14.89 8.38
N ASP A 477 -19.36 13.87 9.16
CA ASP A 477 -20.07 14.03 10.44
C ASP A 477 -19.12 13.93 11.64
N ASN A 478 -18.18 12.98 11.60
CA ASN A 478 -17.33 12.66 12.74
C ASN A 478 -15.87 12.50 12.34
N PHE A 479 -15.16 13.61 12.16
CA PHE A 479 -13.71 13.59 11.87
C PHE A 479 -12.90 13.47 13.17
N PRO A 480 -11.84 12.63 13.23
CA PRO A 480 -11.22 11.88 12.14
C PRO A 480 -11.88 10.54 11.81
N ALA A 481 -12.77 10.04 12.67
CA ALA A 481 -13.31 8.68 12.62
C ALA A 481 -13.97 8.31 11.28
N ASP A 482 -14.60 9.25 10.59
CA ASP A 482 -15.20 9.06 9.26
C ASP A 482 -14.18 8.79 8.17
N ALA A 483 -12.94 9.30 8.31
CA ALA A 483 -11.81 8.88 7.50
C ALA A 483 -11.21 7.58 8.05
N PHE A 484 -10.57 7.68 9.23
CA PHE A 484 -10.26 6.56 10.12
C PHE A 484 -9.86 7.08 11.50
N LYS A 485 -9.97 6.23 12.52
CA LYS A 485 -9.44 6.51 13.86
C LYS A 485 -8.42 5.45 14.28
N ILE A 486 -7.56 5.81 15.22
CA ILE A 486 -6.77 4.83 15.99
C ILE A 486 -7.48 4.62 17.32
N ASP A 487 -7.76 3.38 17.69
CA ASP A 487 -8.39 3.05 18.96
C ASP A 487 -7.40 3.00 20.14
N GLN A 488 -7.91 2.68 21.33
CA GLN A 488 -7.10 2.63 22.56
C GLN A 488 -6.05 1.51 22.56
N SER A 489 -6.17 0.49 21.68
CA SER A 489 -5.16 -0.54 21.47
C SER A 489 -4.11 -0.15 20.42
N GLY A 490 -4.21 1.03 19.81
CA GLY A 490 -3.32 1.47 18.74
C GLY A 490 -3.70 0.91 17.37
N THR A 491 -4.93 0.39 17.24
CA THR A 491 -5.43 -0.27 16.04
C THR A 491 -6.21 0.72 15.17
N LEU A 492 -5.94 0.74 13.87
CA LEU A 492 -6.64 1.59 12.91
C LEU A 492 -8.00 1.00 12.56
N ILE A 493 -9.04 1.79 12.82
CA ILE A 493 -10.42 1.50 12.49
C ILE A 493 -10.84 2.41 11.34
N LYS A 494 -11.09 1.80 10.18
CA LYS A 494 -11.54 2.51 8.97
C LYS A 494 -12.89 3.17 9.19
N GLY A 495 -13.01 4.40 8.74
CA GLY A 495 -14.27 5.13 8.71
C GLY A 495 -15.10 4.85 7.47
N LYS A 496 -16.34 5.34 7.47
CA LYS A 496 -17.28 5.22 6.34
C LYS A 496 -16.78 5.85 5.04
N HIS A 497 -15.84 6.80 5.12
CA HIS A 497 -15.21 7.50 4.01
C HIS A 497 -13.72 7.18 3.88
N TYR A 498 -13.26 6.01 4.35
CA TYR A 498 -11.84 5.65 4.30
C TYR A 498 -11.26 5.67 2.88
N HIS A 499 -11.99 5.14 1.89
CA HIS A 499 -11.50 5.10 0.51
C HIS A 499 -11.45 6.49 -0.10
N GLU A 500 -12.46 7.33 0.17
CA GLU A 500 -12.49 8.74 -0.19
C GLU A 500 -11.33 9.49 0.46
N TRP A 501 -10.97 9.19 1.70
CA TRP A 501 -9.84 9.79 2.39
C TRP A 501 -8.52 9.50 1.68
N ILE A 502 -8.29 8.24 1.28
CA ILE A 502 -7.09 7.87 0.51
C ILE A 502 -7.08 8.60 -0.84
N LEU A 503 -8.20 8.58 -1.57
CA LEU A 503 -8.31 9.24 -2.88
C LEU A 503 -8.14 10.77 -2.78
N PHE A 504 -8.76 11.40 -1.79
CA PHE A 504 -8.62 12.83 -1.50
C PHE A 504 -7.16 13.21 -1.31
N ARG A 505 -6.42 12.48 -0.48
CA ARG A 505 -5.01 12.78 -0.23
C ARG A 505 -4.14 12.59 -1.47
N SER A 506 -4.39 11.55 -2.26
CA SER A 506 -3.74 11.37 -3.55
C SER A 506 -4.07 12.53 -4.50
N GLN A 507 -5.32 12.98 -4.55
CA GLN A 507 -5.75 14.12 -5.35
C GLN A 507 -5.05 15.42 -4.91
N THR A 508 -4.94 15.68 -3.60
CA THR A 508 -4.24 16.88 -3.09
C THR A 508 -2.80 16.98 -3.61
N ILE A 509 -2.07 15.86 -3.62
CA ILE A 509 -0.69 15.81 -4.13
C ILE A 509 -0.66 15.92 -5.66
N ALA A 510 -1.59 15.27 -6.36
CA ALA A 510 -1.72 15.37 -7.81
C ALA A 510 -2.00 16.81 -8.27
N ASP A 511 -2.92 17.51 -7.59
CA ASP A 511 -3.27 18.90 -7.87
C ASP A 511 -2.07 19.82 -7.65
N PHE A 512 -1.37 19.67 -6.53
CA PHE A 512 -0.17 20.46 -6.26
C PHE A 512 0.92 20.20 -7.32
N THR A 513 1.14 18.94 -7.69
CA THR A 513 2.06 18.57 -8.77
C THR A 513 1.63 19.18 -10.11
N GLY A 514 0.33 19.28 -10.38
CA GLY A 514 -0.24 20.00 -11.51
C GLY A 514 0.09 21.50 -11.51
N ARG A 515 0.02 22.15 -10.35
CA ARG A 515 0.43 23.56 -10.18
C ARG A 515 1.93 23.75 -10.48
N ILE A 516 2.78 22.84 -10.01
CA ILE A 516 4.22 22.85 -10.31
C ILE A 516 4.45 22.66 -11.82
N ARG A 517 3.72 21.73 -12.46
CA ARG A 517 3.80 21.52 -13.91
C ARG A 517 3.42 22.77 -14.69
N ALA A 518 2.36 23.48 -14.29
CA ALA A 518 1.95 24.73 -14.92
C ALA A 518 3.02 25.82 -14.80
N LEU A 519 3.64 25.95 -13.62
CA LEU A 519 4.75 26.86 -13.39
C LEU A 519 5.96 26.52 -14.27
N VAL A 520 6.39 25.25 -14.31
CA VAL A 520 7.47 24.78 -15.19
C VAL A 520 7.16 25.05 -16.66
N ASN A 521 5.92 24.83 -17.11
CA ASN A 521 5.50 25.11 -18.48
C ASN A 521 5.59 26.60 -18.84
N THR A 522 5.31 27.49 -17.88
CA THR A 522 5.49 28.94 -18.05
C THR A 522 6.96 29.27 -18.32
N TYR A 523 7.89 28.69 -17.56
CA TYR A 523 9.33 28.92 -17.76
C TYR A 523 9.92 28.15 -18.94
N LYS A 524 9.30 27.06 -19.39
CA LYS A 524 9.63 26.43 -20.68
C LYS A 524 9.46 27.41 -21.84
N GLN A 525 8.34 28.13 -21.85
CA GLN A 525 8.04 29.11 -22.89
C GLN A 525 8.91 30.36 -22.76
N LYS A 526 9.17 30.82 -21.53
CA LYS A 526 9.91 32.06 -21.27
C LYS A 526 11.43 31.93 -21.37
N LYS A 527 12.02 30.77 -21.05
CA LYS A 527 13.46 30.63 -20.79
C LYS A 527 14.11 29.43 -21.45
N ASN A 528 13.60 28.22 -21.22
CA ASN A 528 14.24 26.99 -21.68
C ASN A 528 13.20 25.95 -22.12
N PRO A 529 12.94 25.79 -23.44
CA PRO A 529 11.97 24.82 -23.96
C PRO A 529 12.26 23.36 -23.58
N ALA A 530 13.52 23.04 -23.23
CA ALA A 530 13.96 21.70 -22.84
C ALA A 530 13.83 21.41 -21.33
N LEU A 531 13.36 22.37 -20.52
CA LEU A 531 13.16 22.21 -19.07
C LEU A 531 12.41 20.92 -18.74
N LYS A 532 12.93 20.11 -17.82
CA LYS A 532 12.27 18.89 -17.37
C LYS A 532 11.63 19.06 -15.99
N MET A 533 10.74 18.13 -15.69
CA MET A 533 10.25 17.94 -14.32
C MET A 533 10.05 16.46 -14.10
N ALA A 534 10.60 15.97 -13.00
CA ALA A 534 10.55 14.59 -12.56
C ALA A 534 10.09 14.53 -11.09
N ALA A 535 9.65 13.36 -10.65
CA ALA A 535 9.36 13.08 -9.25
C ALA A 535 10.21 11.90 -8.78
N TYR A 536 10.79 12.02 -7.61
CA TYR A 536 11.34 10.90 -6.85
C TYR A 536 10.19 10.29 -6.04
N VAL A 537 10.03 8.97 -6.11
CA VAL A 537 8.92 8.24 -5.49
C VAL A 537 9.41 7.48 -4.28
#